data_AF-A0A7R9BZZ9-F1
#
_entry.id   AF-A0A7R9BZZ9-F1
#
_cell.length_a   1.000
_cell.length_b   1.000
_cell.length_c   1.000
_cell.angle_alpha   90.00
_cell.angle_beta   90.00
_cell.angle_gamma   90.00
#
_symmetry.space_group_name_H-M   'P 1'
#
loop_
_entity.id
_entity.type
_entity.pdbx_description
1 polymer ?
#
loop_
_entity_poly.entity_id
_entity_poly.type
_entity_poly.pdbx_seq_one_letter_code
_entity_poly.pdbx_strand_id
1 'polypeptide(L)'
;MAASVKNSFLERLPAHVDDEHRPYATPKLARSSLRLLLLTLFYLVFLVLGASIFSAIESPGELGLIKSLAATKRDFVSNHYCLSEEELEELLEEVLLAHDRGVSATRNASSGRNWSFGQSFFFSGTIVTTI
;
A
#
# COMPACT_ATOMS: atom_id res chain seq x y z
N MET A 1 -77.86 58.35 9.80
CA MET A 1 -76.70 58.31 10.72
C MET A 1 -76.23 56.87 10.76
N ALA A 2 -75.49 56.35 9.78
CA ALA A 2 -74.17 56.73 9.30
C ALA A 2 -73.07 56.61 10.37
N ALA A 3 -72.16 55.67 10.08
CA ALA A 3 -70.81 55.48 10.60
C ALA A 3 -70.64 54.75 11.94
N SER A 4 -69.58 53.93 11.97
CA SER A 4 -68.87 53.46 13.16
C SER A 4 -69.14 52.04 13.69
N VAL A 5 -69.07 51.02 12.84
CA VAL A 5 -68.40 49.74 13.20
C VAL A 5 -67.82 49.11 11.93
N LYS A 6 -66.79 49.73 11.34
CA LYS A 6 -65.97 49.15 10.26
C LYS A 6 -64.48 49.35 10.54
N ASN A 7 -64.07 49.35 11.80
CA ASN A 7 -62.68 49.63 12.21
C ASN A 7 -62.13 48.57 13.17
N SER A 8 -62.20 47.29 12.82
CA SER A 8 -61.49 46.24 13.59
C SER A 8 -61.06 45.01 12.78
N PHE A 9 -61.22 44.98 11.45
CA PHE A 9 -60.86 43.80 10.65
C PHE A 9 -60.02 44.08 9.39
N LEU A 10 -59.73 45.34 9.06
CA LEU A 10 -58.95 45.69 7.86
C LEU A 10 -57.86 46.72 8.17
N GLU A 11 -57.05 46.45 9.20
CA GLU A 11 -55.82 47.20 9.47
C GLU A 11 -54.66 46.29 9.89
N ARG A 12 -54.46 45.20 9.14
CA ARG A 12 -53.19 44.47 9.18
C ARG A 12 -52.99 43.60 7.96
N LEU A 13 -52.45 44.19 6.90
CA LEU A 13 -51.52 43.63 5.90
C LEU A 13 -51.20 44.76 4.89
N PRO A 14 -50.03 44.82 4.24
CA PRO A 14 -48.74 44.19 4.54
C PRO A 14 -47.56 45.20 4.47
N ALA A 15 -46.42 44.89 5.09
CA ALA A 15 -45.15 45.53 4.73
C ALA A 15 -44.08 44.46 4.59
N HIS A 16 -43.64 44.29 3.34
CA HIS A 16 -42.25 44.13 2.95
C HIS A 16 -41.46 42.97 3.60
N VAL A 17 -41.29 41.92 2.80
CA VAL A 17 -40.04 41.17 2.59
C VAL A 17 -38.94 41.45 3.63
N ASP A 18 -38.73 40.47 4.49
CA ASP A 18 -37.39 39.97 4.74
C ASP A 18 -37.45 38.47 4.43
N ASP A 19 -37.05 38.12 3.21
CA ASP A 19 -36.54 36.79 2.90
C ASP A 19 -35.42 36.55 3.92
N GLU A 20 -35.70 35.78 4.98
CA GLU A 20 -34.66 35.35 5.91
C GLU A 20 -33.66 34.52 5.09
N HIS A 21 -32.57 35.20 4.76
CA HIS A 21 -31.48 34.68 3.97
C HIS A 21 -30.87 33.51 4.74
N ARG A 22 -31.40 32.29 4.51
CA ARG A 22 -30.83 31.07 5.07
C ARG A 22 -29.39 31.01 4.53
N PRO A 23 -28.33 31.22 5.35
CA PRO A 23 -26.99 31.16 4.83
C PRO A 23 -26.80 29.75 4.31
N TYR A 24 -26.59 29.61 3.00
CA TYR A 24 -26.26 28.34 2.36
C TYR A 24 -25.19 27.67 3.21
N ALA A 25 -25.53 26.48 3.74
CA ALA A 25 -24.60 25.67 4.50
C ALA A 25 -23.32 25.51 3.66
N THR A 26 -22.25 26.19 4.05
CA THR A 26 -20.99 26.13 3.33
C THR A 26 -20.50 24.68 3.35
N PRO A 27 -20.10 24.11 2.19
CA PRO A 27 -19.85 22.69 2.09
C PRO A 27 -18.52 22.35 2.78
N LYS A 28 -18.58 22.09 4.09
CA LYS A 28 -17.44 21.58 4.86
C LYS A 28 -16.95 20.25 4.28
N LEU A 29 -17.85 19.44 3.73
CA LEU A 29 -17.52 18.22 2.98
C LEU A 29 -16.67 18.50 1.74
N ALA A 30 -17.02 19.48 0.89
CA ALA A 30 -16.29 19.76 -0.35
C ALA A 30 -14.84 20.22 -0.09
N ARG A 31 -14.62 21.01 0.97
CA ARG A 31 -13.26 21.41 1.39
C ARG A 31 -12.45 20.25 1.95
N SER A 32 -13.08 19.34 2.69
CA SER A 32 -12.44 18.12 3.21
C SER A 32 -12.08 17.17 2.06
N SER A 33 -13.02 16.91 1.14
CA SER A 33 -12.80 16.11 -0.07
C SER A 33 -11.69 16.69 -0.95
N LEU A 34 -11.63 18.01 -1.12
CA LEU A 34 -10.54 18.66 -1.87
C LEU A 34 -9.19 18.43 -1.20
N ARG A 35 -9.09 18.57 0.13
CA ARG A 35 -7.84 18.30 0.86
C ARG A 35 -7.40 16.84 0.73
N LEU A 36 -8.34 15.91 0.83
CA LEU A 36 -8.07 14.49 0.63
C LEU A 36 -7.58 14.21 -0.80
N LEU A 37 -8.25 14.76 -1.82
CA LEU A 37 -7.83 14.60 -3.22
C LEU A 37 -6.43 15.16 -3.46
N LEU A 38 -6.12 16.35 -2.92
CA LEU A 38 -4.79 16.93 -3.02
C LEU A 38 -3.72 16.08 -2.33
N LEU A 39 -4.02 15.57 -1.12
CA LEU A 39 -3.11 14.67 -0.41
C LEU A 39 -2.90 13.37 -1.18
N THR A 40 -3.96 12.77 -1.72
CA THR A 40 -3.88 11.57 -2.55
C THR A 40 -3.04 11.83 -3.79
N LEU A 41 -3.25 12.94 -4.50
CA LEU A 41 -2.45 13.27 -5.68
C LEU A 41 -0.98 13.47 -5.33
N PHE A 42 -0.68 14.21 -4.27
CA PHE A 42 0.68 14.40 -3.78
C PHE A 42 1.33 13.07 -3.41
N TYR A 43 0.61 12.19 -2.71
CA TYR A 43 1.10 10.87 -2.33
C TYR A 43 1.37 9.97 -3.55
N LEU A 44 0.51 9.99 -4.56
CA LEU A 44 0.74 9.26 -5.81
C LEU A 44 2.00 9.77 -6.53
N VAL A 45 2.19 11.09 -6.61
CA VAL A 45 3.42 11.68 -7.16
C VAL A 45 4.63 11.22 -6.36
N PHE A 46 4.55 11.24 -5.03
CA PHE A 46 5.61 10.74 -4.15
C PHE A 46 5.94 9.27 -4.41
N LEU A 47 4.94 8.39 -4.57
CA LEU A 47 5.15 6.98 -4.89
C LEU A 47 5.79 6.79 -6.28
N VAL A 48 5.34 7.52 -7.30
CA VAL A 48 5.93 7.45 -8.66
C VAL A 48 7.39 7.90 -8.65
N LEU A 49 7.70 8.97 -7.93
CA LEU A 49 9.08 9.43 -7.76
C LEU A 49 9.93 8.38 -7.05
N GLY A 50 9.44 7.84 -5.93
CA GLY A 50 10.12 6.76 -5.20
C GLY A 50 10.37 5.54 -6.09
N ALA A 51 9.33 5.06 -6.80
CA ALA A 51 9.44 3.93 -7.72
C ALA A 51 10.46 4.19 -8.84
N SER A 52 10.48 5.40 -9.40
CA SER A 52 11.43 5.78 -10.46
C SER A 52 12.88 5.78 -9.93
N ILE A 53 13.10 6.34 -8.73
CA ILE A 53 14.41 6.39 -8.09
C ILE A 53 14.91 4.98 -7.78
N PHE A 54 14.10 4.16 -7.11
CA PHE A 54 14.48 2.78 -6.79
C PHE A 54 14.72 1.95 -8.05
N SER A 55 13.86 2.08 -9.06
CA SER A 55 14.06 1.38 -10.34
C SER A 55 15.38 1.78 -11.00
N ALA A 56 15.71 3.06 -11.03
CA ALA A 56 16.97 3.53 -11.62
C ALA A 56 18.22 3.04 -10.87
N ILE A 57 18.14 2.93 -9.54
CA ILE A 57 19.26 2.48 -8.70
C ILE A 57 19.43 0.96 -8.75
N GLU A 58 18.33 0.21 -8.60
CA GLU A 58 18.39 -1.24 -8.37
C GLU A 58 18.42 -2.05 -9.68
N SER A 59 17.77 -1.58 -10.76
CA SER A 59 17.70 -2.31 -12.04
C SER A 59 19.05 -2.73 -12.63
N PRO A 60 20.11 -1.89 -12.67
CA PRO A 60 21.40 -2.35 -13.19
C PRO A 60 22.04 -3.45 -12.33
N GLY A 61 21.85 -3.40 -11.00
CA GLY A 61 22.32 -4.43 -10.08
C GLY A 61 21.59 -5.76 -10.28
N GLU A 62 20.26 -5.69 -10.37
CA GLU A 62 19.39 -6.85 -10.67
C GLU A 62 19.80 -7.54 -11.98
N LEU A 63 19.98 -6.77 -13.06
CA LEU A 63 20.40 -7.33 -14.36
C LEU A 63 21.78 -7.99 -14.29
N GLY A 64 22.70 -7.44 -13.50
CA GLY A 64 24.00 -8.05 -13.25
C GLY A 64 23.87 -9.40 -12.54
N LEU A 65 23.03 -9.47 -11.51
CA LEU A 65 22.75 -10.70 -10.76
C LEU A 65 22.09 -11.76 -11.64
N ILE A 66 21.09 -11.39 -12.45
CA ILE A 66 20.42 -12.31 -13.38
C ILE A 66 21.43 -12.93 -14.35
N LYS A 67 22.30 -12.11 -14.95
CA LYS A 67 23.33 -12.60 -15.88
C LYS A 67 24.35 -13.50 -15.20
N SER A 68 24.82 -13.10 -14.02
CA SER A 68 25.79 -13.88 -13.24
C SER A 68 25.23 -15.24 -12.83
N LEU A 69 23.97 -15.27 -12.37
CA LEU A 69 23.28 -16.50 -12.00
C LEU A 69 23.09 -17.43 -13.20
N ALA A 70 22.65 -16.89 -14.34
CA ALA A 70 22.49 -17.67 -15.57
C ALA A 70 23.82 -18.23 -16.08
N ALA A 71 24.92 -17.45 -15.99
CA ALA A 71 26.25 -17.94 -16.31
C ALA A 71 26.69 -19.06 -15.35
N THR A 72 26.50 -18.86 -14.04
CA THR A 72 26.86 -19.86 -13.02
C THR A 72 26.10 -21.18 -13.21
N LYS A 73 24.79 -21.13 -13.49
CA LYS A 73 23.98 -22.33 -13.80
C LYS A 73 24.54 -23.07 -15.01
N ARG A 74 24.75 -22.36 -16.12
CA ARG A 74 25.29 -22.94 -17.36
C ARG A 74 26.66 -23.56 -17.14
N ASP A 75 27.55 -22.86 -16.46
CA ASP A 75 28.89 -23.34 -16.17
C ASP A 75 28.84 -24.59 -15.27
N PHE A 76 27.94 -24.63 -14.28
CA PHE A 76 27.76 -25.80 -13.42
C PHE A 76 27.33 -27.04 -14.20
N VAL A 77 26.29 -26.93 -15.04
CA VAL A 77 25.82 -28.02 -15.91
C VAL A 77 26.92 -28.46 -16.89
N SER A 78 27.63 -27.50 -17.50
CA SER A 78 28.70 -27.81 -18.46
C SER A 78 29.85 -28.61 -17.83
N ASN A 79 30.11 -28.42 -16.54
CA ASN A 79 31.14 -29.14 -15.80
C ASN A 79 30.67 -30.51 -15.28
N HIS A 80 29.37 -30.80 -15.32
CA HIS A 80 28.77 -32.03 -14.80
C HIS A 80 27.90 -32.72 -15.88
N TYR A 81 28.54 -33.48 -16.76
CA TYR A 81 27.90 -34.18 -17.88
C TYR A 81 26.81 -35.19 -17.49
N CYS A 82 26.73 -35.56 -16.21
CA CYS A 82 25.71 -36.48 -15.67
C CYS A 82 24.45 -35.78 -15.14
N LEU A 83 24.37 -34.45 -15.27
CA LEU A 83 23.25 -33.64 -14.80
C LEU A 83 22.74 -32.78 -15.95
N SER A 84 21.45 -32.86 -16.23
CA SER A 84 20.78 -31.99 -17.20
C SER A 84 20.44 -30.62 -16.61
N GLU A 85 20.12 -29.65 -17.47
CA GLU A 85 19.67 -28.32 -17.02
C GLU A 85 18.33 -28.42 -16.29
N GLU A 86 17.44 -29.30 -16.76
CA GLU A 86 16.12 -29.56 -16.18
C GLU A 86 16.22 -30.16 -14.78
N GLU A 87 17.07 -31.17 -14.57
CA GLU A 87 17.28 -31.78 -13.23
C GLU A 87 17.85 -30.78 -12.22
N LEU A 88 18.71 -29.86 -12.67
CA LEU A 88 19.22 -28.78 -11.82
C LEU A 88 18.12 -27.79 -11.45
N GLU A 89 17.23 -27.45 -12.38
CA GLU A 89 16.10 -26.56 -12.12
C GLU A 89 15.09 -27.17 -11.16
N GLU A 90 14.74 -28.44 -11.31
CA GLU A 90 13.87 -29.17 -10.38
C GLU A 90 14.45 -29.15 -8.95
N LEU A 91 15.75 -29.39 -8.81
CA LEU A 91 16.41 -29.30 -7.50
C LEU A 91 16.36 -27.89 -6.92
N LEU A 92 16.60 -26.86 -7.74
CA LEU A 92 16.56 -25.47 -7.30
C LEU A 92 15.16 -25.05 -6.86
N GLU A 93 14.11 -25.49 -7.56
CA GLU A 93 12.72 -25.26 -7.16
C GLU A 93 12.43 -25.85 -5.78
N GLU A 94 12.81 -27.11 -5.53
CA GLU A 94 12.63 -27.74 -4.22
C GLU A 94 13.42 -27.02 -3.10
N VAL A 95 14.66 -26.59 -3.40
CA VAL A 95 15.47 -25.80 -2.48
C VAL A 95 14.81 -24.46 -2.14
N LEU A 96 14.26 -23.77 -3.15
CA LEU A 96 13.56 -22.49 -2.96
C LEU A 96 12.25 -22.68 -2.17
N LEU A 97 11.48 -23.74 -2.47
CA LEU A 97 10.28 -24.10 -1.72
C LEU A 97 10.59 -24.40 -0.24
N ALA A 98 11.70 -25.07 0.05
CA ALA A 98 12.17 -25.30 1.41
C ALA A 98 12.64 -23.98 2.07
N HIS A 99 13.34 -23.13 1.33
CA HIS A 99 13.83 -21.83 1.79
C HIS A 99 12.70 -20.88 2.17
N ASP A 100 11.62 -20.81 1.40
CA ASP A 100 10.42 -20.02 1.70
C ASP A 100 9.73 -20.47 3.00
N ARG A 101 9.95 -21.72 3.41
CA ARG A 101 9.51 -22.27 4.71
C ARG A 101 10.54 -22.07 5.82
N GLY A 102 11.60 -21.31 5.54
CA GLY A 102 12.71 -21.00 6.44
C GLY A 102 13.76 -22.12 6.56
N VAL A 103 13.72 -23.15 5.71
CA VAL A 103 14.67 -24.27 5.77
C VAL A 103 15.88 -23.98 4.87
N SER A 104 17.08 -23.95 5.44
CA SER A 104 18.32 -23.71 4.68
C SER A 104 18.85 -25.01 4.06
N ALA A 105 19.14 -24.99 2.75
CA ALA A 105 19.71 -26.12 2.02
C ALA A 105 21.23 -26.29 2.18
N THR A 106 21.89 -25.38 2.89
CA THR A 106 23.36 -25.42 3.03
C THR A 106 23.81 -26.33 4.17
N ARG A 107 24.95 -27.03 3.97
CA ARG A 107 25.46 -28.08 4.89
C ARG A 107 25.74 -27.62 6.32
N ASN A 108 25.93 -26.32 6.55
CA ASN A 108 26.12 -25.73 7.88
C ASN A 108 24.82 -25.13 8.45
N ALA A 109 23.66 -25.58 7.99
CA ALA A 109 22.35 -25.22 8.54
C ALA A 109 22.06 -25.88 9.91
N SER A 110 23.09 -26.06 10.75
CA SER A 110 22.89 -26.28 12.18
C SER A 110 22.41 -25.01 12.91
N SER A 111 22.14 -23.93 12.16
CA SER A 111 21.29 -22.82 12.59
C SER A 111 20.04 -23.39 13.26
N GLY A 112 19.85 -23.11 14.55
CA GLY A 112 18.79 -23.71 15.34
C GLY A 112 17.40 -23.56 14.71
N ARG A 113 16.48 -24.46 15.07
CA ARG A 113 15.09 -24.48 14.55
C ARG A 113 14.43 -23.10 14.67
N ASN A 114 13.94 -22.56 13.54
CA ASN A 114 13.24 -21.25 13.47
C ASN A 114 12.08 -21.13 14.46
N TRP A 115 11.44 -22.24 14.81
CA TRP A 115 10.31 -22.30 15.73
C TRP A 115 10.67 -22.78 17.15
N SER A 116 11.90 -22.52 17.59
CA SER A 116 12.27 -22.66 19.01
C SER A 116 11.55 -21.60 19.86
N PHE A 117 11.36 -21.86 21.16
CA PHE A 117 10.61 -20.94 22.03
C PHE A 117 11.12 -19.48 21.96
N GLY A 118 12.44 -19.27 22.02
CA GLY A 118 13.03 -17.92 21.95
C GLY A 118 12.79 -17.22 20.60
N GLN A 119 12.90 -17.95 19.49
CA GLN A 119 12.64 -17.40 18.16
C GLN A 119 11.13 -17.12 17.95
N SER A 120 10.25 -18.02 18.42
CA SER A 120 8.81 -17.80 18.40
C SER A 120 8.37 -16.62 19.27
N PHE A 121 8.99 -16.41 20.42
CA PHE A 121 8.73 -15.26 21.28
C PHE A 121 9.14 -13.94 20.60
N PHE A 122 10.33 -13.90 19.98
CA PHE A 122 10.77 -12.73 19.21
C PHE A 122 9.82 -12.43 18.04
N PHE A 123 9.42 -13.45 17.28
CA PHE A 123 8.45 -13.30 16.19
C PHE A 123 7.09 -12.78 16.67
N SER A 124 6.59 -13.26 17.82
CA SER A 124 5.38 -12.68 18.41
C SER A 124 5.55 -11.20 18.76
N GLY A 125 6.76 -10.80 19.17
CA GLY A 125 7.10 -9.40 19.42
C GLY A 125 6.97 -8.53 18.17
N THR A 126 7.53 -8.97 17.02
CA THR A 126 7.47 -8.19 15.77
C THR A 126 6.02 -7.98 15.30
N ILE A 127 5.16 -8.99 15.46
CA ILE A 127 3.71 -8.88 15.18
C ILE A 127 3.07 -7.79 16.05
N VAL A 128 3.32 -7.82 17.36
CA VAL A 128 2.73 -6.85 18.31
C VAL A 128 3.22 -5.43 18.03
N THR A 129 4.48 -5.26 17.63
CA THR A 129 5.08 -3.94 17.36
C THR A 129 4.87 -3.44 15.93
N THR A 130 4.31 -4.26 15.04
CA THR A 130 4.13 -3.95 13.61
C THR A 130 5.43 -3.54 12.91
N ILE A 131 6.53 -4.22 13.24
CA ILE A 131 7.82 -4.12 12.53
C ILE A 131 7.77 -5.08 11.34
#